data_AF-A0A1E7ET34-F1
#
_entry.id   AF-A0A1E7ET34-F1
#
_cell.length_a   1.000
_cell.length_b   1.000
_cell.length_c   1.000
_cell.angle_alpha   90.00
_cell.angle_beta   90.00
_cell.angle_gamma   90.00
#
_symmetry.space_group_name_H-M   'P 1'
#
loop_
_entity.id
_entity.type
_entity.pdbx_description
1 polymer ?
#
loop_
_entity_poly.entity_id
_entity_poly.type
_entity_poly.pdbx_seq_one_letter_code
_entity_poly.pdbx_strand_id
1 'polypeptide(L)'
;MKIRPPSTTSSLSSPLFPSGITDTTATPALQQRQTSVRSVRFSDKVSIKRTISRHSMTQQEKYNCWLQGHEFLMIKQRNYTVIEQIHLERIMQDSDELCCQSTLDNTTGYLHSNYGDNGNNSSNTNESSLCVRGLEWGLDSESLRKLSYRLDASEAVFTEQEEQSLGDYTNDEAIACAYFSVSSRCQFRAELTGLRDRKAIGFPTDWTHQKQFLPSKRNSI
;
A
#
# COMPACT_ATOMS: atom_id res chain seq x y z
N MET A 1 34.45 35.81 10.33
CA MET A 1 33.04 36.25 10.19
C MET A 1 32.16 35.12 10.72
N LYS A 2 31.35 35.38 11.76
CA LYS A 2 30.60 34.37 12.50
C LYS A 2 29.12 34.52 12.12
N ILE A 3 28.60 33.63 11.27
CA ILE A 3 27.22 33.70 10.78
C ILE A 3 26.34 32.94 11.78
N ARG A 4 25.36 33.64 12.35
CA ARG A 4 24.39 33.12 13.33
C ARG A 4 23.15 32.62 12.57
N PRO A 5 22.69 31.37 12.76
CA PRO A 5 21.47 30.91 12.11
C PRO A 5 20.21 31.47 12.80
N PRO A 6 19.10 31.63 12.07
CA PRO A 6 17.85 32.14 12.60
C PRO A 6 17.12 31.08 13.43
N SER A 7 16.76 31.43 14.66
CA SER A 7 15.91 30.62 15.53
C SER A 7 14.44 30.77 15.12
N THR A 8 13.89 29.75 14.47
CA THR A 8 12.45 29.68 14.16
C THR A 8 11.73 29.04 15.33
N THR A 9 11.12 29.86 16.19
CA THR A 9 10.22 29.39 17.26
C THR A 9 8.81 29.21 16.70
N SER A 10 8.42 27.98 16.41
CA SER A 10 7.03 27.61 16.10
C SER A 10 6.28 27.28 17.39
N SER A 11 5.50 28.24 17.87
CA SER A 11 4.57 28.07 18.98
C SER A 11 3.32 27.31 18.52
N LEU A 12 3.23 26.04 18.92
CA LEU A 12 2.01 25.23 18.77
C LEU A 12 1.00 25.64 19.84
N SER A 13 -0.08 26.29 19.40
CA SER A 13 -1.23 26.64 20.20
C SER A 13 -2.02 25.38 20.58
N SER A 14 -2.19 25.15 21.88
CA SER A 14 -3.07 24.12 22.41
C SER A 14 -4.54 24.58 22.31
N PRO A 15 -5.49 23.71 21.93
CA PRO A 15 -6.89 24.08 21.91
C PRO A 15 -7.47 24.17 23.33
N LEU A 16 -7.99 25.34 23.68
CA LEU A 16 -8.82 25.56 24.86
C LEU A 16 -10.14 24.80 24.70
N PHE A 17 -10.45 23.92 25.65
CA PHE A 17 -11.81 23.41 25.83
C PHE A 17 -12.60 24.34 26.77
N PRO A 18 -13.86 24.69 26.40
CA PRO A 18 -14.67 25.61 27.19
C PRO A 18 -15.17 24.92 28.47
N SER A 19 -14.87 25.55 29.61
CA SER A 19 -15.54 25.30 30.88
C SER A 19 -16.65 26.33 31.05
N GLY A 20 -17.88 25.88 31.32
CA GLY A 20 -19.02 26.73 31.69
C GLY A 20 -20.29 25.92 31.97
N ILE A 21 -20.56 25.44 33.21
CA ILE A 21 -21.58 25.90 34.20
C ILE A 21 -22.97 26.28 33.62
N THR A 22 -24.15 25.92 34.15
CA THR A 22 -24.64 25.64 35.52
C THR A 22 -26.04 24.97 35.49
N ASP A 23 -26.32 24.13 36.50
CA ASP A 23 -27.56 23.88 37.28
C ASP A 23 -28.97 23.88 36.64
N THR A 24 -29.76 22.82 36.93
CA THR A 24 -30.96 22.86 37.81
C THR A 24 -31.70 21.49 37.86
N THR A 25 -31.74 20.92 39.06
CA THR A 25 -32.82 20.19 39.75
C THR A 25 -33.87 19.39 38.95
N ALA A 26 -33.83 18.06 39.07
CA ALA A 26 -34.87 17.23 39.71
C ALA A 26 -34.59 15.74 39.45
N THR A 27 -34.66 14.95 40.52
CA THR A 27 -34.31 13.53 40.61
C THR A 27 -35.40 12.62 40.05
N PRO A 28 -35.14 11.88 38.95
CA PRO A 28 -35.65 10.52 38.81
C PRO A 28 -34.47 9.55 38.97
N ALA A 29 -34.71 8.46 39.69
CA ALA A 29 -33.76 7.35 39.83
C ALA A 29 -33.54 6.68 38.47
N LEU A 30 -32.73 7.32 37.63
CA LEU A 30 -32.20 6.77 36.39
C LEU A 30 -30.96 6.00 36.75
N GLN A 31 -31.01 4.68 36.54
CA GLN A 31 -29.84 3.81 36.52
C GLN A 31 -28.76 4.49 35.69
N GLN A 32 -27.77 5.03 36.40
CA GLN A 32 -26.66 5.75 35.83
C GLN A 32 -25.88 4.71 35.04
N ARG A 33 -26.23 4.60 33.75
CA ARG A 33 -25.56 3.76 32.78
C ARG A 33 -24.19 4.42 32.64
N GLN A 34 -23.26 4.04 33.51
CA GLN A 34 -21.89 4.49 33.45
C GLN A 34 -21.40 4.07 32.07
N THR A 35 -21.38 5.03 31.15
CA THR A 35 -20.75 4.87 29.86
C THR A 35 -19.27 4.85 30.16
N SER A 36 -18.77 3.69 30.55
CA SER A 36 -17.34 3.47 30.70
C SER A 36 -16.70 3.95 29.42
N VAL A 37 -15.88 4.99 29.50
CA VAL A 37 -15.15 5.49 28.34
C VAL A 37 -14.31 4.33 27.86
N ARG A 38 -14.67 3.76 26.70
CA ARG A 38 -13.95 2.63 26.12
C ARG A 38 -12.57 3.14 25.76
N SER A 39 -11.57 2.73 26.54
CA SER A 39 -10.16 3.04 26.29
C SER A 39 -9.55 1.84 25.58
N VAL A 40 -8.91 2.08 24.43
CA VAL A 40 -8.12 1.07 23.73
C VAL A 40 -6.84 0.85 24.54
N ARG A 41 -6.59 -0.39 24.93
CA ARG A 41 -5.34 -0.81 25.60
C ARG A 41 -4.74 -1.96 24.82
N PHE A 42 -3.42 -1.98 24.72
CA PHE A 42 -2.69 -3.10 24.16
C PHE A 42 -2.45 -4.15 25.24
N SER A 43 -2.42 -5.43 24.85
CA SER A 43 -2.04 -6.50 25.77
C SER A 43 -0.52 -6.61 25.80
N ASP A 44 0.05 -6.63 27.01
CA ASP A 44 1.48 -6.87 27.21
C ASP A 44 1.90 -8.31 26.84
N LYS A 45 0.92 -9.19 26.60
CA LYS A 45 1.14 -10.58 26.22
C LYS A 45 1.05 -10.73 24.71
N VAL A 46 2.20 -10.85 24.07
CA VAL A 46 2.29 -11.24 22.66
C VAL A 46 2.40 -12.77 22.56
N SER A 47 1.56 -13.39 21.73
CA SER A 47 1.67 -14.81 21.41
C SER A 47 2.05 -14.97 19.95
N ILE A 48 3.11 -15.74 19.68
CA ILE A 48 3.57 -16.04 18.32
C ILE A 48 3.13 -17.47 18.00
N LYS A 49 2.23 -17.60 17.01
CA LYS A 49 1.85 -18.90 16.48
C LYS A 49 2.76 -19.23 15.30
N ARG A 50 3.56 -20.28 15.43
CA ARG A 50 4.38 -20.78 14.32
C ARG A 50 3.47 -21.38 13.26
N THR A 51 3.63 -20.95 12.02
CA THR A 51 3.02 -21.59 10.85
C THR A 51 3.79 -22.87 10.52
N ILE A 52 3.08 -23.98 10.39
CA ILE A 52 3.68 -25.24 9.95
C ILE A 52 3.76 -25.27 8.43
N SER A 53 4.90 -25.73 7.89
CA SER A 53 5.03 -25.98 6.45
C SER A 53 4.09 -27.10 6.03
N ARG A 54 3.55 -27.04 4.80
CA ARG A 54 2.72 -28.12 4.23
C ARG A 54 3.46 -29.44 4.16
N HIS A 55 4.78 -29.41 3.99
CA HIS A 55 5.63 -30.60 4.02
C HIS A 55 5.67 -31.26 5.41
N SER A 56 5.47 -30.46 6.46
CA SER A 56 5.45 -30.90 7.86
C SER A 56 4.05 -31.23 8.37
N MET A 57 3.00 -31.06 7.56
CA MET A 57 1.63 -31.43 7.93
C MET A 57 1.44 -32.94 7.89
N THR A 58 0.74 -33.46 8.89
CA THR A 58 0.24 -34.84 8.92
C THR A 58 -0.76 -35.07 7.78
N GLN A 59 -1.01 -36.33 7.42
CA GLN A 59 -1.98 -36.64 6.37
C GLN A 59 -3.40 -36.19 6.74
N GLN A 60 -3.80 -36.35 8.01
CA GLN A 60 -5.10 -35.89 8.48
C GLN A 60 -5.25 -34.37 8.35
N GLU A 61 -4.21 -33.60 8.69
CA GLU A 61 -4.22 -32.13 8.50
C GLU A 61 -4.27 -31.75 7.03
N LYS A 62 -3.61 -32.51 6.15
CA LYS A 62 -3.69 -32.29 4.69
C LYS A 62 -5.09 -32.53 4.15
N TYR A 63 -5.77 -33.59 4.60
CA TYR A 63 -7.16 -33.86 4.22
C TYR A 63 -8.14 -32.81 4.75
N ASN A 64 -7.89 -32.30 5.96
CA ASN A 64 -8.68 -31.25 6.58
C ASN A 64 -8.30 -29.84 6.10
N CYS A 65 -7.32 -29.71 5.21
CA CYS A 65 -6.92 -28.42 4.66
C CYS A 65 -8.00 -27.91 3.71
N TRP A 66 -8.20 -26.59 3.69
CA TRP A 66 -9.12 -25.95 2.74
C TRP A 66 -8.74 -26.25 1.29
N LEU A 67 -7.43 -26.33 0.99
CA LEU A 67 -6.90 -26.56 -0.35
C LEU A 67 -6.44 -28.01 -0.51
N GLN A 68 -7.06 -28.71 -1.45
CA GLN A 68 -6.71 -30.09 -1.76
C GLN A 68 -5.35 -30.22 -2.46
N GLY A 69 -4.83 -31.45 -2.48
CA GLY A 69 -3.57 -31.82 -3.14
C GLY A 69 -3.42 -31.25 -4.55
N HIS A 70 -4.40 -31.56 -5.39
CA HIS A 70 -4.44 -31.21 -6.81
C HIS A 70 -4.71 -29.71 -7.04
N GLU A 71 -5.60 -29.09 -6.25
CA GLU A 71 -5.87 -27.65 -6.34
C GLU A 71 -4.62 -26.82 -6.08
N PHE A 72 -3.84 -27.20 -5.06
CA PHE A 72 -2.55 -26.56 -4.80
C PHE A 72 -1.59 -26.66 -5.99
N LEU A 73 -1.52 -27.83 -6.64
CA LEU A 73 -0.67 -28.01 -7.81
C LEU A 73 -1.13 -27.15 -8.99
N MET A 74 -2.44 -27.09 -9.23
CA MET A 74 -3.04 -26.24 -10.27
C MET A 74 -2.75 -24.75 -10.03
N ILE A 75 -2.88 -24.28 -8.78
CA ILE A 75 -2.54 -22.91 -8.41
C ILE A 75 -1.04 -22.67 -8.64
N LYS A 76 -0.18 -23.60 -8.21
CA LYS A 76 1.26 -23.48 -8.38
C LYS A 76 1.66 -23.41 -9.85
N GLN A 77 1.11 -24.30 -10.69
CA GLN A 77 1.36 -24.32 -12.12
C GLN A 77 0.87 -23.04 -12.79
N ARG A 78 -0.36 -22.61 -12.49
CA ARG A 78 -0.89 -21.33 -12.98
C ARG A 78 0.07 -20.19 -12.64
N ASN A 79 0.49 -20.07 -11.38
CA ASN A 79 1.40 -19.02 -10.93
C ASN A 79 2.74 -19.04 -11.67
N TYR A 80 3.32 -20.22 -11.93
CA TYR A 80 4.53 -20.33 -12.75
C TYR A 80 4.31 -19.80 -14.17
N THR A 81 3.21 -20.20 -14.83
CA THR A 81 2.88 -19.70 -16.16
C THR A 81 2.70 -18.18 -16.18
N VAL A 82 2.06 -17.60 -15.16
CA VAL A 82 1.92 -16.14 -15.04
C VAL A 82 3.30 -15.47 -14.91
N ILE A 83 4.18 -16.02 -14.07
CA ILE A 83 5.52 -15.47 -13.86
C ILE A 83 6.32 -15.53 -15.18
N GLU A 84 6.27 -16.65 -15.90
CA GLU A 84 6.93 -16.79 -17.21
C GLU A 84 6.38 -15.80 -18.24
N GLN A 85 5.06 -15.61 -18.31
CA GLN A 85 4.43 -14.62 -19.20
C GLN A 85 4.92 -13.20 -18.90
N ILE A 86 4.95 -12.81 -17.63
CA ILE A 86 5.46 -11.49 -17.21
C ILE A 86 6.93 -11.32 -17.60
N HIS A 87 7.74 -12.37 -17.47
CA HIS A 87 9.15 -12.32 -17.89
C HIS A 87 9.29 -12.11 -19.39
N LEU A 88 8.52 -12.83 -20.20
CA LEU A 88 8.55 -12.69 -21.65
C LEU A 88 8.07 -11.30 -22.11
N GLU A 89 6.97 -10.79 -21.54
CA GLU A 89 6.46 -9.45 -21.84
C GLU A 89 7.49 -8.35 -21.57
N ARG A 90 8.26 -8.47 -20.49
CA ARG A 90 9.33 -7.50 -20.17
C ARG A 90 10.49 -7.56 -21.15
N ILE A 91 10.94 -8.76 -21.53
CA ILE A 91 12.01 -8.92 -22.52
C ILE A 91 11.60 -8.25 -23.84
N MET A 92 10.32 -8.35 -24.22
CA MET A 92 9.78 -7.69 -25.41
C MET A 92 9.70 -6.16 -25.27
N GLN A 93 9.37 -5.65 -24.08
CA GLN A 93 9.34 -4.19 -23.82
C GLN A 93 10.74 -3.56 -23.86
N ASP A 94 11.74 -4.23 -23.28
CA ASP A 94 13.12 -3.72 -23.26
C ASP A 94 13.75 -3.67 -24.66
N SER A 95 13.32 -4.53 -25.59
CA SER A 95 13.81 -4.51 -26.97
C SER A 95 13.33 -3.31 -27.79
N ASP A 96 12.15 -2.76 -27.48
CA ASP A 96 11.60 -1.61 -28.20
C ASP A 96 12.22 -0.28 -27.73
N GLU A 97 12.66 -0.19 -26.48
CA GLU A 97 13.26 1.03 -25.91
C GLU A 97 14.68 1.30 -26.45
N LEU A 98 15.41 0.26 -26.91
CA LEU A 98 16.75 0.40 -27.50
C LEU A 98 16.76 0.97 -28.94
N CYS A 99 15.63 1.00 -29.65
CA CYS A 99 15.62 1.48 -31.04
C CYS A 99 15.60 3.02 -31.15
N CYS A 100 15.09 3.72 -30.13
CA CYS A 100 14.83 5.17 -30.20
C CYS A 100 15.92 6.06 -29.59
N GLN A 101 16.97 5.49 -29.01
CA GLN A 101 18.05 6.26 -28.35
C GLN A 101 19.26 6.53 -29.26
N SER A 102 19.23 6.09 -30.52
CA SER A 102 20.33 6.29 -31.48
C SER A 102 20.29 7.62 -32.25
N THR A 103 19.36 8.52 -31.95
CA THR A 103 19.18 9.80 -32.67
C THR A 103 19.18 11.05 -31.78
N LEU A 104 20.04 11.13 -30.76
CA LEU A 104 20.16 12.33 -29.93
C LEU A 104 21.57 12.96 -29.83
N ASP A 105 22.47 12.60 -30.74
CA ASP A 105 23.70 13.36 -30.97
C ASP A 105 23.64 13.98 -32.38
N ASN A 106 23.20 15.24 -32.43
CA ASN A 106 23.13 16.18 -33.56
C ASN A 106 21.70 16.51 -33.96
N THR A 107 21.12 17.56 -33.37
CA THR A 107 20.60 18.72 -34.12
C THR A 107 20.00 19.71 -33.13
N THR A 108 20.80 20.72 -32.82
CA THR A 108 20.35 22.04 -32.40
C THR A 108 19.35 22.55 -33.44
N GLY A 109 18.08 22.70 -33.04
CA GLY A 109 17.15 23.60 -33.72
C GLY A 109 15.84 22.98 -34.21
N TYR A 110 14.75 23.47 -33.63
CA TYR A 110 13.61 23.99 -34.38
C TYR A 110 12.80 22.99 -35.24
N LEU A 111 11.72 22.44 -34.68
CA LEU A 111 10.34 22.76 -35.14
C LEU A 111 9.27 21.96 -34.41
N HIS A 112 8.21 22.69 -34.08
CA HIS A 112 6.83 22.24 -33.97
C HIS A 112 6.52 20.99 -34.83
N SER A 113 5.94 19.97 -34.21
CA SER A 113 5.14 19.00 -34.96
C SER A 113 3.94 18.53 -34.15
N ASN A 114 2.80 19.13 -34.49
CA ASN A 114 1.47 18.61 -34.23
C ASN A 114 1.27 17.38 -35.12
N TYR A 115 1.19 16.18 -34.54
CA TYR A 115 0.50 15.08 -35.19
C TYR A 115 -0.48 14.46 -34.21
N GLY A 116 -1.76 14.58 -34.59
CA GLY A 116 -2.87 13.93 -33.90
C GLY A 116 -2.74 12.42 -34.03
N ASP A 117 -2.60 11.78 -32.89
CA ASP A 117 -2.69 10.33 -32.78
C ASP A 117 -4.17 9.93 -32.75
N ASN A 118 -4.64 9.46 -33.89
CA ASN A 118 -5.98 8.94 -34.11
C ASN A 118 -5.90 7.40 -34.20
N GLY A 119 -5.43 6.77 -33.11
CA GLY A 119 -5.22 5.33 -33.00
C GLY A 119 -6.43 4.60 -32.41
N ASN A 120 -7.52 4.52 -33.17
CA ASN A 120 -8.73 3.76 -32.81
C ASN A 120 -8.54 2.26 -33.14
N ASN A 121 -7.69 1.54 -32.38
CA ASN A 121 -7.56 0.08 -32.45
C ASN A 121 -7.84 -0.53 -31.08
N SER A 122 -9.12 -0.52 -30.71
CA SER A 122 -9.65 -1.26 -29.56
C SER A 122 -9.75 -2.75 -29.93
N SER A 123 -8.62 -3.47 -29.94
CA SER A 123 -8.67 -4.93 -29.94
C SER A 123 -9.22 -5.39 -28.59
N ASN A 124 -10.51 -5.71 -28.58
CA ASN A 124 -11.21 -6.42 -27.52
C ASN A 124 -10.70 -7.88 -27.42
N THR A 125 -9.42 -8.06 -27.15
CA THR A 125 -8.95 -9.32 -26.59
C THR A 125 -9.41 -9.29 -25.14
N ASN A 126 -10.31 -10.20 -24.80
CA ASN A 126 -10.68 -10.52 -23.42
C ASN A 126 -9.48 -11.19 -22.71
N GLU A 127 -8.32 -10.54 -22.75
CA GLU A 127 -7.17 -10.86 -21.93
C GLU A 127 -7.63 -10.64 -20.50
N SER A 128 -7.94 -11.75 -19.85
CA SER A 128 -8.17 -11.82 -18.42
C SER A 128 -6.94 -11.20 -17.75
N SER A 129 -7.01 -9.89 -17.45
CA SER A 129 -6.01 -9.11 -16.75
C SER A 129 -5.47 -9.94 -15.60
N LEU A 130 -4.27 -10.49 -15.80
CA LEU A 130 -3.62 -11.35 -14.83
C LEU A 130 -3.35 -10.51 -13.60
N CYS A 131 -3.94 -10.90 -12.48
CA CYS A 131 -3.70 -10.20 -11.22
C CYS A 131 -2.26 -10.50 -10.78
N VAL A 132 -1.35 -9.54 -11.01
CA VAL A 132 0.08 -9.64 -10.68
C VAL A 132 0.32 -9.54 -9.15
N ARG A 133 -0.71 -9.16 -8.40
CA ARG A 133 -0.63 -8.92 -6.96
C ARG A 133 -0.28 -10.20 -6.20
N GLY A 134 0.76 -10.13 -5.37
CA GLY A 134 1.30 -11.28 -4.65
C GLY A 134 2.25 -12.16 -5.46
N LEU A 135 2.31 -12.01 -6.78
CA LEU A 135 3.32 -12.65 -7.65
C LEU A 135 4.56 -11.78 -7.86
N GLU A 136 4.52 -10.52 -7.44
CA GLU A 136 5.66 -9.58 -7.46
C GLU A 136 6.87 -10.02 -6.62
N TRP A 137 6.71 -11.04 -5.76
CA TRP A 137 7.83 -11.68 -5.06
C TRP A 137 8.59 -12.69 -5.94
N GLY A 138 7.95 -13.23 -6.97
CA GLY A 138 8.57 -14.16 -7.92
C GLY A 138 9.38 -13.47 -9.02
N LEU A 139 9.37 -12.14 -9.07
CA LEU A 139 10.16 -11.35 -10.00
C LEU A 139 11.44 -10.90 -9.31
N ASP A 140 12.57 -11.52 -9.64
CA ASP A 140 13.87 -11.23 -9.02
C ASP A 140 14.19 -9.73 -9.01
N SER A 141 13.89 -9.02 -10.11
CA SER A 141 14.09 -7.57 -10.22
C SER A 141 13.31 -6.75 -9.19
N GLU A 142 12.08 -7.15 -8.87
CA GLU A 142 11.22 -6.47 -7.91
C GLU A 142 11.71 -6.71 -6.48
N SER A 143 12.15 -7.95 -6.20
CA SER A 143 12.75 -8.32 -4.92
C SER A 143 14.07 -7.58 -4.67
N LEU A 144 14.94 -7.48 -5.68
CA LEU A 144 16.19 -6.75 -5.64
C LEU A 144 15.95 -5.25 -5.44
N ARG A 145 14.97 -4.68 -6.14
CA ARG A 145 14.63 -3.26 -5.97
C ARG A 145 14.08 -2.97 -4.57
N LYS A 146 13.24 -3.86 -4.02
CA LYS A 146 12.78 -3.74 -2.62
C LYS A 146 13.94 -3.84 -1.63
N LEU A 147 14.91 -4.73 -1.89
CA LEU A 147 16.11 -4.84 -1.08
C LEU A 147 16.95 -3.56 -1.15
N SER A 148 17.17 -3.01 -2.35
CA SER A 148 17.87 -1.72 -2.55
C SER A 148 17.25 -0.62 -1.70
N TYR A 149 15.94 -0.39 -1.81
CA TYR A 149 15.27 0.66 -1.02
C TYR A 149 15.43 0.48 0.50
N ARG A 150 15.49 -0.76 0.99
CA ARG A 150 15.71 -1.03 2.41
C ARG A 150 17.15 -0.70 2.82
N LEU A 151 18.12 -1.03 1.98
CA LEU A 151 19.53 -0.69 2.21
C LEU A 151 19.72 0.82 2.17
N ASP A 152 19.23 1.48 1.12
CA ASP A 152 19.32 2.94 0.95
C ASP A 152 18.67 3.68 2.14
N ALA A 153 17.50 3.24 2.59
CA ALA A 153 16.83 3.85 3.73
C ALA A 153 17.59 3.63 5.05
N SER A 154 18.23 2.47 5.20
CA SER A 154 19.06 2.17 6.38
C SER A 154 20.34 3.01 6.39
N GLU A 155 21.00 3.13 5.24
CA GLU A 155 22.19 3.96 5.05
C GLU A 155 21.89 5.44 5.35
N ALA A 156 20.79 5.98 4.82
CA ALA A 156 20.37 7.34 5.08
C ALA A 156 20.14 7.61 6.59
N VAL A 157 19.47 6.68 7.28
CA VAL A 157 19.24 6.77 8.73
C VAL A 157 20.56 6.69 9.52
N PHE A 158 21.45 5.76 9.17
CA PHE A 158 22.72 5.61 9.89
C PHE A 158 23.65 6.81 9.68
N THR A 159 23.66 7.38 8.48
CA THR A 159 24.44 8.60 8.18
C THR A 159 23.96 9.76 9.05
N GLU A 160 22.65 9.98 9.14
CA GLU A 160 22.06 11.02 10.00
C GLU A 160 22.36 10.76 11.49
N GLN A 161 22.25 9.51 11.95
CA GLN A 161 22.58 9.14 13.33
C GLN A 161 24.06 9.36 13.68
N GLU A 162 24.98 9.06 12.75
CA GLU A 162 26.42 9.30 12.92
C GLU A 162 26.72 10.80 13.01
N GLU A 163 26.11 11.62 12.16
CA GLU A 163 26.24 13.08 12.21
C GLU A 163 25.75 13.65 13.54
N GLN A 164 24.58 13.21 14.02
CA GLN A 164 24.03 13.60 15.31
C GLN A 164 24.94 13.16 16.48
N SER A 165 25.49 11.94 16.41
CA SER A 165 26.43 11.43 17.41
C SER A 165 27.72 12.24 17.48
N LEU A 166 28.26 12.71 16.35
CA LEU A 166 29.44 13.58 16.31
C LEU A 166 29.14 14.99 16.85
N GLY A 167 27.89 15.45 16.72
CA GLY A 167 27.41 16.73 17.21
C GLY A 167 26.96 16.76 18.67
N ASP A 168 26.93 15.60 19.36
CA ASP A 168 26.41 15.45 20.73
C ASP A 168 24.97 15.97 20.90
N TYR A 169 24.12 15.71 19.91
CA TYR A 169 22.69 16.04 19.96
C TYR A 169 21.83 14.89 19.43
N THR A 170 20.52 14.96 19.64
CA THR A 170 19.57 13.98 19.10
C THR A 170 18.34 14.70 18.55
N ASN A 171 17.98 14.37 17.32
CA ASN A 171 16.84 14.93 16.62
C ASN A 171 16.10 13.84 15.84
N ASP A 172 15.07 13.28 16.46
CA ASP A 172 14.24 12.22 15.88
C ASP A 172 13.55 12.65 14.57
N GLU A 173 13.22 13.95 14.44
CA GLU A 173 12.56 14.48 13.25
C GLU A 173 13.50 14.47 12.03
N ALA A 174 14.80 14.73 12.24
CA ALA A 174 15.79 14.67 11.16
C ALA A 174 16.00 13.22 10.69
N ILE A 175 16.07 12.25 11.62
CA ILE A 175 16.13 10.82 11.29
C ILE A 175 14.88 10.38 10.52
N ALA A 176 13.69 10.82 10.97
CA ALA A 176 12.44 10.55 10.27
C ALA A 176 12.44 11.15 8.86
N CYS A 177 12.93 12.37 8.68
CA CYS A 177 13.09 13.02 7.38
C CYS A 177 14.05 12.25 6.46
N ALA A 178 15.20 11.78 6.98
CA ALA A 178 16.16 10.98 6.22
C ALA A 178 15.51 9.68 5.71
N TYR A 179 14.81 8.94 6.58
CA TYR A 179 14.06 7.75 6.17
C TYR A 179 12.92 8.06 5.18
N PHE A 180 12.18 9.15 5.41
CA PHE A 180 11.08 9.58 4.54
C PHE A 180 11.55 9.92 3.13
N SER A 181 12.71 10.57 3.00
CA SER A 181 13.28 10.95 1.70
C SER A 181 13.43 9.75 0.75
N VAL A 182 13.82 8.59 1.27
CA VAL A 182 13.96 7.34 0.51
C VAL A 182 12.62 6.59 0.38
N SER A 183 11.84 6.53 1.46
CA SER A 183 10.62 5.71 1.52
C SER A 183 9.39 6.33 0.82
N SER A 184 9.39 7.64 0.57
CA SER A 184 8.30 8.37 -0.09
C SER A 184 7.89 7.78 -1.45
N ARG A 185 8.87 7.39 -2.27
CA ARG A 185 8.61 6.75 -3.57
C ARG A 185 7.97 5.37 -3.42
N CYS A 186 8.36 4.62 -2.39
CA CYS A 186 7.73 3.33 -2.08
C CYS A 186 6.28 3.50 -1.64
N GLN A 187 6.01 4.51 -0.79
CA GLN A 187 4.66 4.86 -0.36
C GLN A 187 3.76 5.21 -1.54
N PHE A 188 4.21 6.13 -2.42
CA PHE A 188 3.45 6.53 -3.60
C PHE A 188 3.08 5.33 -4.50
N ARG A 189 4.03 4.40 -4.70
CA ARG A 189 3.76 3.20 -5.49
C ARG A 189 2.75 2.28 -4.82
N ALA A 190 2.84 2.10 -3.50
CA ALA A 190 1.86 1.31 -2.76
C ALA A 190 0.45 1.93 -2.86
N GLU A 191 0.35 3.26 -2.75
CA GLU A 191 -0.92 3.99 -2.92
C GLU A 191 -1.49 3.81 -4.33
N LEU A 192 -0.66 3.99 -5.37
CA LEU A 192 -1.07 3.81 -6.76
C LEU A 192 -1.53 2.38 -7.05
N THR A 193 -0.83 1.38 -6.53
CA THR A 193 -1.24 -0.03 -6.61
C THR A 193 -2.59 -0.24 -5.93
N GLY A 194 -2.77 0.28 -4.71
CA GLY A 194 -4.04 0.19 -3.99
C GLY A 194 -5.21 0.85 -4.73
N LEU A 195 -4.98 1.95 -5.44
CA LEU A 195 -5.98 2.60 -6.29
C LEU A 195 -6.36 1.73 -7.50
N ARG A 196 -5.38 1.12 -8.17
CA ARG A 196 -5.62 0.18 -9.28
C ARG A 196 -6.41 -1.03 -8.80
N ASP A 197 -6.05 -1.58 -7.65
CA ASP A 197 -6.76 -2.71 -7.05
C ASP A 197 -8.23 -2.36 -6.75
N ARG A 198 -8.48 -1.17 -6.19
CA ARG A 198 -9.84 -0.68 -5.94
C ARG A 198 -10.65 -0.57 -7.23
N LYS A 199 -10.02 -0.13 -8.32
CA LYS A 199 -10.65 -0.03 -9.64
C LYS A 199 -10.92 -1.41 -10.24
N ALA A 200 -9.97 -2.35 -10.12
CA ALA A 200 -10.06 -3.70 -10.68
C ALA A 200 -11.11 -4.58 -9.99
N ILE A 201 -11.29 -4.42 -8.67
CA ILE A 201 -12.36 -5.11 -7.93
C ILE A 201 -13.74 -4.66 -8.43
N GLY A 202 -13.82 -3.51 -9.11
CA GLY A 202 -15.04 -3.03 -9.71
C GLY A 202 -16.14 -3.02 -8.66
N PHE A 203 -16.02 -2.20 -7.62
CA PHE A 203 -17.21 -1.88 -6.83
C PHE A 203 -18.24 -1.40 -7.86
N PRO A 204 -19.33 -2.14 -8.10
CA PRO A 204 -20.34 -1.69 -9.02
C PRO A 204 -20.78 -0.35 -8.46
N THR A 205 -20.51 0.74 -9.17
CA THR A 205 -21.00 2.06 -8.76
C THR A 205 -22.53 2.13 -8.84
N ASP A 206 -23.18 1.02 -9.22
CA ASP A 206 -24.60 0.86 -9.44
C ASP A 206 -25.28 -0.08 -8.40
N TRP A 207 -24.89 0.02 -7.13
CA TRP A 207 -25.74 -0.51 -6.03
C TRP A 207 -27.08 0.24 -5.90
N THR A 208 -27.29 1.29 -6.70
CA THR A 208 -28.52 2.08 -6.78
C THR A 208 -29.75 1.26 -7.20
N HIS A 209 -29.59 0.10 -7.84
CA HIS A 209 -30.72 -0.72 -8.27
C HIS A 209 -31.11 -1.88 -7.34
N GLN A 210 -30.35 -2.17 -6.28
CA GLN A 210 -30.63 -3.29 -5.38
C GLN A 210 -31.47 -2.93 -4.13
N LYS A 211 -32.29 -1.86 -4.22
CA LYS A 211 -33.31 -1.53 -3.20
C LYS A 211 -34.73 -1.99 -3.54
N GLN A 212 -34.97 -2.59 -4.71
CA GLN A 212 -36.34 -2.93 -5.15
C GLN A 212 -36.80 -4.36 -4.83
N PHE A 213 -35.96 -5.23 -4.27
CA PHE A 213 -36.35 -6.59 -3.88
C PHE A 213 -36.26 -6.81 -2.36
N LEU A 214 -37.05 -6.04 -1.60
CA LEU A 214 -37.46 -6.49 -0.28
C LEU A 214 -38.88 -7.05 -0.41
N PRO A 215 -39.11 -8.36 -0.20
CA PRO A 215 -40.43 -8.94 -0.30
C PRO A 215 -41.34 -8.32 0.77
N SER A 216 -42.39 -7.66 0.30
CA SER A 216 -43.48 -7.14 1.12
C SER A 216 -44.03 -8.29 1.99
N LYS A 217 -43.83 -8.19 3.31
CA LYS A 217 -44.38 -9.13 4.28
C LYS A 217 -45.91 -9.09 4.14
N ARG A 218 -46.49 -10.14 3.58
CA ARG A 218 -47.94 -10.38 3.63
C ARG A 218 -48.31 -10.63 5.08
N ASN A 219 -49.09 -9.73 5.67
CA ASN A 219 -49.83 -9.99 6.88
C ASN A 219 -50.88 -11.06 6.56
N SER A 220 -50.78 -12.24 7.18
CA SER A 220 -51.92 -13.14 7.33
C SER A 220 -52.73 -12.72 8.54
N ILE A 221 -54.05 -12.68 8.33
CA ILE A 221 -55.11 -12.44 9.30
C ILE A 221 -55.28 -13.69 10.17
#